data_AF-A0A8T5SUP9-F1
#
_entry.id   AF-A0A8T5SUP9-F1
#
_cell.length_a   1.000
_cell.length_b   1.000
_cell.length_c   1.000
_cell.angle_alpha   90.00
_cell.angle_beta   90.00
_cell.angle_gamma   90.00
#
_symmetry.space_group_name_H-M   'P 1'
#
loop_
_entity.id
_entity.type
_entity.pdbx_description
1 polymer ?
#
loop_
_entity_poly.entity_id
_entity_poly.type
_entity_poly.pdbx_seq_one_letter_code
_entity_poly.pdbx_strand_id
1 'polypeptide(L)'
;EVFGDIGACGFGAFAEYVSVPENALVLKPANMTFEEAAAVPQAAVVALQGLRDKGQIQHGQKVLINGASGGIGTFAVQIAKSFGAEVTGVCSTKNLDMVRSIGADQVIDYTREDFTKDGQRYDLILATAGYRSIFDYKRALSPKGIYVWAGGSMAGLFQAVFLGPLISMTGSKKMGNVVPAGTIQKDLTFLVDLLEAGKVVPVIDRRYPLGE
;
A
#
# COMPACT_ATOMS: atom_id res chain seq x y z
N GLU A 1 11.66 17.90 -15.11
CA GLU A 1 11.98 17.32 -13.79
C GLU A 1 11.58 15.85 -13.81
N VAL A 2 12.25 15.00 -13.05
CA VAL A 2 12.02 13.55 -13.04
C VAL A 2 11.96 13.04 -11.60
N PHE A 3 11.32 11.90 -11.41
CA PHE A 3 11.27 11.19 -10.13
C PHE A 3 11.15 9.68 -10.36
N GLY A 4 11.49 8.88 -9.35
CA GLY A 4 11.45 7.42 -9.47
C GLY A 4 11.82 6.68 -8.20
N ASP A 5 11.63 5.35 -8.22
CA ASP A 5 12.06 4.45 -7.17
C ASP A 5 13.39 3.81 -7.57
N ILE A 6 14.42 4.08 -6.78
CA ILE A 6 15.80 3.66 -7.04
C ILE A 6 16.24 2.52 -6.10
N GLY A 7 15.30 1.91 -5.37
CA GLY A 7 15.61 0.80 -4.45
C GLY A 7 16.24 -0.40 -5.16
N ALA A 8 15.81 -0.68 -6.40
CA ALA A 8 16.42 -1.71 -7.24
C ALA A 8 17.70 -1.25 -7.97
N CYS A 9 18.08 0.02 -7.83
CA CYS A 9 19.22 0.66 -8.51
C CYS A 9 20.39 0.94 -7.57
N GLY A 10 20.43 0.28 -6.40
CA GLY A 10 21.52 0.42 -5.43
C GLY A 10 21.29 1.47 -4.34
N PHE A 11 20.07 2.02 -4.22
CA PHE A 11 19.73 3.08 -3.26
C PHE A 11 20.56 4.37 -3.49
N GLY A 12 20.63 5.25 -2.47
CA GLY A 12 21.50 6.44 -2.50
C GLY A 12 20.82 7.80 -2.64
N ALA A 13 19.49 7.88 -2.53
CA ALA A 13 18.74 9.13 -2.68
C ALA A 13 18.86 10.11 -1.49
N PHE A 14 19.51 9.71 -0.39
CA PHE A 14 19.86 10.63 0.71
C PHE A 14 21.18 11.35 0.39
N ALA A 15 21.17 12.10 -0.71
CA ALA A 15 22.29 12.86 -1.22
C ALA A 15 21.77 14.00 -2.11
N GLU A 16 22.59 15.02 -2.36
CA GLU A 16 22.24 16.09 -3.32
C GLU A 16 22.17 15.57 -4.77
N TYR A 17 22.93 14.52 -5.09
CA TYR A 17 22.99 13.90 -6.41
C TYR A 17 23.11 12.38 -6.32
N VAL A 18 22.49 11.68 -7.26
CA VAL A 18 22.61 10.23 -7.44
C VAL A 18 22.63 9.89 -8.93
N SER A 19 23.42 8.89 -9.32
CA SER A 19 23.44 8.37 -10.69
C SER A 19 22.55 7.15 -10.79
N VAL A 20 21.56 7.17 -11.69
CA VAL A 20 20.59 6.09 -11.84
C VAL A 20 20.29 5.80 -13.31
N PRO A 21 19.90 4.57 -13.66
CA PRO A 21 19.41 4.24 -14.99
C PRO A 21 18.17 5.06 -15.39
N GLU A 22 18.09 5.47 -16.65
CA GLU A 22 16.93 6.21 -17.18
C GLU A 22 15.62 5.46 -17.00
N ASN A 23 15.64 4.13 -17.12
CA ASN A 23 14.46 3.27 -16.97
C ASN A 23 13.95 3.14 -15.51
N ALA A 24 14.61 3.78 -14.54
CA ALA A 24 14.12 3.92 -13.18
C ALA A 24 13.28 5.19 -12.97
N LEU A 25 13.23 6.08 -13.97
CA LEU A 25 12.67 7.42 -13.86
C LEU A 25 11.47 7.63 -14.77
N VAL A 26 10.58 8.51 -14.33
CA VAL A 26 9.49 9.10 -15.14
C VAL A 26 9.50 10.62 -14.97
N LEU A 27 8.74 11.31 -15.81
CA LEU A 27 8.53 12.75 -15.65
C LEU A 27 7.76 13.03 -14.35
N LYS A 28 8.24 14.01 -13.59
CA LYS A 28 7.56 14.50 -12.41
C LYS A 28 6.26 15.22 -12.82
N PRO A 29 5.11 14.96 -12.17
CA PRO A 29 3.89 15.73 -12.38
C PRO A 29 4.12 17.23 -12.21
N ALA A 30 3.57 18.03 -13.11
CA ALA A 30 3.76 19.48 -13.11
C ALA A 30 3.05 20.17 -11.93
N ASN A 31 2.01 19.53 -11.38
CA ASN A 31 1.18 20.05 -10.29
C ASN A 31 1.72 19.74 -8.88
N MET A 32 2.93 19.20 -8.75
CA MET A 32 3.51 18.77 -7.47
C MET A 32 4.82 19.50 -7.16
N THR A 33 5.09 19.70 -5.87
CA THR A 33 6.43 20.11 -5.42
C THR A 33 7.43 18.94 -5.50
N PHE A 34 8.71 19.22 -5.30
CA PHE A 34 9.74 18.16 -5.26
C PHE A 34 9.54 17.21 -4.09
N GLU A 35 9.17 17.72 -2.91
CA GLU A 35 8.95 16.93 -1.70
C GLU A 35 7.73 16.02 -1.83
N GLU A 36 6.66 16.54 -2.44
CA GLU A 36 5.48 15.75 -2.79
C GLU A 36 5.82 14.63 -3.76
N ALA A 37 6.55 14.94 -4.83
CA ALA A 37 6.98 13.94 -5.80
C ALA A 37 7.91 12.90 -5.17
N ALA A 38 8.85 13.30 -4.32
CA ALA A 38 9.79 12.41 -3.65
C ALA A 38 9.12 11.43 -2.69
N ALA A 39 7.97 11.78 -2.10
CA ALA A 39 7.23 10.93 -1.17
C ALA A 39 6.46 9.78 -1.83
N VAL A 40 6.32 9.79 -3.16
CA VAL A 40 5.47 8.84 -3.91
C VAL A 40 6.14 7.49 -4.21
N PRO A 41 7.32 7.42 -4.87
CA PRO A 41 7.65 6.29 -5.74
C PRO A 41 7.60 4.93 -5.06
N GLN A 42 8.34 4.76 -3.97
CA GLN A 42 8.44 3.47 -3.29
C GLN A 42 7.09 3.06 -2.68
N ALA A 43 6.47 3.93 -1.89
CA ALA A 43 5.27 3.61 -1.13
C ALA A 43 4.04 3.39 -2.05
N ALA A 44 3.87 4.25 -3.05
CA ALA A 44 2.76 4.18 -3.98
C ALA A 44 2.87 2.99 -4.94
N VAL A 45 4.08 2.64 -5.42
CA VAL A 45 4.29 1.44 -6.26
C VAL A 45 3.96 0.17 -5.47
N VAL A 46 4.40 0.07 -4.21
CA VAL A 46 4.06 -1.10 -3.36
C VAL A 46 2.55 -1.19 -3.14
N ALA A 47 1.88 -0.06 -2.87
CA ALA A 47 0.44 -0.03 -2.74
C ALA A 47 -0.26 -0.47 -4.03
N LEU A 48 0.16 0.07 -5.17
CA LEU A 48 -0.42 -0.24 -6.47
C LEU A 48 -0.26 -1.71 -6.84
N GLN A 49 0.97 -2.25 -6.80
CA GLN A 49 1.22 -3.66 -7.11
C GLN A 49 0.53 -4.59 -6.11
N GLY A 50 0.47 -4.19 -4.83
CA GLY A 50 -0.24 -4.93 -3.79
C GLY A 50 -1.74 -5.04 -4.06
N LEU A 51 -2.37 -3.96 -4.50
CA LEU A 51 -3.81 -3.92 -4.80
C LEU A 51 -4.14 -4.50 -6.18
N ARG A 52 -3.46 -4.03 -7.23
CA ARG A 52 -3.75 -4.35 -8.63
C ARG A 52 -3.25 -5.73 -9.02
N ASP A 53 -1.99 -6.04 -8.75
CA ASP A 53 -1.35 -7.23 -9.34
C ASP A 53 -1.48 -8.46 -8.44
N LYS A 54 -1.22 -8.27 -7.14
CA LYS A 54 -1.36 -9.35 -6.15
C LYS A 54 -2.79 -9.46 -5.62
N GLY A 55 -3.42 -8.32 -5.36
CA GLY A 55 -4.76 -8.23 -4.79
C GLY A 55 -5.89 -8.37 -5.82
N GLN A 56 -5.59 -8.17 -7.11
CA GLN A 56 -6.56 -8.22 -8.22
C GLN A 56 -7.83 -7.42 -7.93
N ILE A 57 -7.67 -6.24 -7.34
CA ILE A 57 -8.77 -5.39 -6.88
C ILE A 57 -9.81 -5.14 -7.98
N GLN A 58 -11.09 -5.24 -7.61
CA GLN A 58 -12.23 -5.01 -8.49
C GLN A 58 -13.17 -3.96 -7.88
N HIS A 59 -13.94 -3.30 -8.75
CA HIS A 59 -15.00 -2.39 -8.33
C HIS A 59 -16.00 -3.06 -7.39
N GLY A 60 -16.40 -2.36 -6.33
CA GLY A 60 -17.38 -2.85 -5.34
C GLY A 60 -16.83 -3.86 -4.32
N GLN A 61 -15.55 -4.25 -4.38
CA GLN A 61 -14.96 -5.12 -3.35
C GLN A 61 -14.83 -4.42 -2.01
N LYS A 62 -14.96 -5.19 -0.93
CA LYS A 62 -14.61 -4.76 0.42
C LYS A 62 -13.12 -4.94 0.66
N VAL A 63 -12.39 -3.84 0.74
CA VAL A 63 -10.94 -3.81 0.86
C VAL A 63 -10.56 -3.29 2.25
N LEU A 64 -9.79 -4.08 3.00
CA LEU A 64 -9.19 -3.62 4.26
C LEU A 64 -7.72 -3.28 4.06
N ILE A 65 -7.33 -2.08 4.50
CA ILE A 65 -5.94 -1.62 4.55
C ILE A 65 -5.49 -1.64 6.00
N ASN A 66 -4.71 -2.64 6.40
CA ASN A 66 -4.15 -2.72 7.75
C ASN A 66 -2.85 -1.92 7.84
N GLY A 67 -2.83 -0.82 8.59
CA GLY A 67 -1.75 0.16 8.60
C GLY A 67 -2.03 1.35 7.67
N ALA A 68 -3.29 1.76 7.56
CA ALA A 68 -3.79 2.76 6.60
C ALA A 68 -3.15 4.15 6.74
N SER A 69 -2.62 4.49 7.91
CA SER A 69 -1.99 5.80 8.15
C SER A 69 -0.48 5.84 7.87
N GLY A 70 0.13 4.73 7.45
CA GLY A 70 1.56 4.65 7.14
C GLY A 70 1.87 5.08 5.70
N GLY A 71 3.16 5.10 5.34
CA GLY A 71 3.61 5.50 3.99
C GLY A 71 2.89 4.75 2.87
N ILE A 72 2.90 3.41 2.88
CA ILE A 72 2.16 2.60 1.88
C ILE A 72 0.64 2.73 2.08
N GLY A 73 0.18 2.80 3.33
CA GLY A 73 -1.24 2.76 3.67
C GLY A 73 -2.03 3.95 3.11
N THR A 74 -1.45 5.16 3.19
CA THR A 74 -2.11 6.38 2.72
C THR A 74 -2.34 6.38 1.21
N PHE A 75 -1.37 5.85 0.44
CA PHE A 75 -1.56 5.60 -0.99
C PHE A 75 -2.55 4.47 -1.24
N ALA A 76 -2.48 3.37 -0.49
CA ALA A 76 -3.34 2.21 -0.70
C ALA A 76 -4.82 2.53 -0.51
N VAL A 77 -5.19 3.37 0.46
CA VAL A 77 -6.58 3.82 0.63
C VAL A 77 -7.06 4.54 -0.62
N GLN A 78 -6.34 5.57 -1.06
CA GLN A 78 -6.72 6.39 -2.21
C GLN A 78 -6.74 5.59 -3.52
N ILE A 79 -5.75 4.74 -3.74
CA ILE A 79 -5.69 3.85 -4.91
C ILE A 79 -6.89 2.90 -4.89
N ALA A 80 -7.18 2.22 -3.77
CA ALA A 80 -8.34 1.33 -3.68
C ALA A 80 -9.66 2.06 -3.96
N LYS A 81 -9.82 3.31 -3.47
CA LYS A 81 -10.96 4.16 -3.82
C LYS A 81 -11.03 4.50 -5.31
N SER A 82 -9.90 4.74 -5.96
CA SER A 82 -9.85 5.00 -7.41
C SER A 82 -10.31 3.79 -8.26
N PHE A 83 -10.19 2.57 -7.72
CA PHE A 83 -10.77 1.34 -8.31
C PHE A 83 -12.25 1.14 -7.97
N GLY A 84 -12.86 2.03 -7.16
CA GLY A 84 -14.26 1.96 -6.76
C GLY A 84 -14.54 0.91 -5.68
N ALA A 85 -13.56 0.59 -4.83
CA ALA A 85 -13.76 -0.29 -3.68
C ALA A 85 -14.43 0.43 -2.49
N GLU A 86 -15.03 -0.37 -1.61
CA GLU A 86 -15.40 0.01 -0.24
C GLU A 86 -14.19 -0.24 0.67
N VAL A 87 -13.60 0.82 1.20
CA VAL A 87 -12.31 0.78 1.90
C VAL A 87 -12.50 0.93 3.40
N THR A 88 -12.00 -0.05 4.15
CA THR A 88 -11.84 0.01 5.60
C THR A 88 -10.36 0.24 5.95
N GLY A 89 -10.05 1.35 6.61
CA GLY A 89 -8.69 1.66 7.06
C GLY A 89 -8.46 1.32 8.53
N VAL A 90 -7.43 0.54 8.85
CA VAL A 90 -7.05 0.26 10.25
C VAL A 90 -5.85 1.12 10.63
N CYS A 91 -5.99 1.94 11.67
CA CYS A 91 -4.93 2.83 12.16
C CYS A 91 -5.09 3.15 13.67
N SER A 92 -4.17 3.94 14.24
CA SER A 92 -4.27 4.39 15.63
C SER A 92 -5.28 5.54 15.76
N THR A 93 -5.87 5.73 16.95
CA THR A 93 -6.84 6.79 17.27
C THR A 93 -6.50 8.16 16.68
N LYS A 94 -5.25 8.62 16.83
CA LYS A 94 -4.81 9.94 16.37
C LYS A 94 -4.88 10.16 14.84
N ASN A 95 -4.97 9.08 14.06
CA ASN A 95 -4.92 9.11 12.60
C ASN A 95 -6.29 8.83 11.96
N LEU A 96 -7.35 8.59 12.74
CA LEU A 96 -8.66 8.21 12.21
C LEU A 96 -9.21 9.25 11.24
N ASP A 97 -9.15 10.53 11.60
CA ASP A 97 -9.71 11.60 10.78
C ASP A 97 -8.91 11.81 9.49
N MET A 98 -7.58 11.66 9.55
CA MET A 98 -6.74 11.71 8.35
C MET A 98 -7.05 10.53 7.40
N VAL A 99 -7.21 9.32 7.92
CA VAL A 99 -7.52 8.15 7.08
C VAL A 99 -8.92 8.27 6.46
N ARG A 100 -9.89 8.87 7.17
CA ARG A 100 -11.19 9.23 6.59
C ARG A 100 -11.05 10.30 5.50
N SER A 101 -10.26 11.35 5.71
CA SER A 101 -10.14 12.45 4.75
C SER A 101 -9.52 12.02 3.42
N ILE A 102 -8.72 10.94 3.40
CA ILE A 102 -8.17 10.37 2.17
C ILE A 102 -9.08 9.30 1.52
N GLY A 103 -10.32 9.15 2.02
CA GLY A 103 -11.38 8.42 1.33
C GLY A 103 -11.76 7.06 1.92
N ALA A 104 -11.23 6.66 3.09
CA ALA A 104 -11.71 5.44 3.74
C ALA A 104 -13.19 5.59 4.14
N ASP A 105 -14.03 4.63 3.74
CA ASP A 105 -15.46 4.61 4.06
C ASP A 105 -15.69 4.25 5.54
N GLN A 106 -14.81 3.39 6.07
CA GLN A 106 -14.79 2.98 7.48
C GLN A 106 -13.37 3.08 8.02
N VAL A 107 -13.24 3.40 9.30
CA VAL A 107 -11.96 3.38 10.00
C VAL A 107 -12.06 2.62 11.31
N ILE A 108 -11.05 1.79 11.57
CA ILE A 108 -10.96 0.97 12.77
C ILE A 108 -9.75 1.44 13.58
N ASP A 109 -10.00 1.77 14.85
CA ASP A 109 -8.96 2.06 15.82
C ASP A 109 -8.42 0.75 16.40
N TYR A 110 -7.23 0.33 15.96
CA TYR A 110 -6.66 -0.95 16.42
C TYR A 110 -6.36 -0.98 17.92
N THR A 111 -6.32 0.17 18.59
CA THR A 111 -6.08 0.25 20.04
C THR A 111 -7.34 -0.10 20.85
N ARG A 112 -8.51 -0.08 20.20
CA ARG A 112 -9.82 -0.30 20.82
C ARG A 112 -10.51 -1.55 20.28
N GLU A 113 -10.30 -1.84 19.00
CA GLU A 113 -11.03 -2.86 18.26
C GLU A 113 -10.08 -3.81 17.52
N ASP A 114 -10.54 -5.04 17.33
CA ASP A 114 -9.84 -6.05 16.56
C ASP A 114 -10.69 -6.44 15.35
N PHE A 115 -10.33 -5.91 14.18
CA PHE A 115 -11.02 -6.16 12.90
C PHE A 115 -11.11 -7.65 12.52
N THR A 116 -10.37 -8.54 13.20
CA THR A 116 -10.42 -9.98 12.94
C THR A 116 -11.52 -10.68 13.75
N LYS A 117 -12.19 -9.96 14.66
CA LYS A 117 -13.17 -10.49 15.64
C LYS A 117 -14.55 -9.86 15.54
N ASP A 118 -14.74 -8.83 14.74
CA ASP A 118 -16.01 -8.09 14.58
C ASP A 118 -17.04 -8.81 13.68
N GLY A 119 -16.66 -9.93 13.06
CA GLY A 119 -17.52 -10.69 12.15
C GLY A 119 -17.53 -10.19 10.71
N GLN A 120 -16.93 -9.02 10.43
CA GLN A 120 -16.78 -8.50 9.08
C GLN A 120 -15.85 -9.38 8.25
N ARG A 121 -16.05 -9.33 6.93
CA ARG A 121 -15.26 -10.09 5.96
C ARG A 121 -14.87 -9.20 4.79
N TYR A 122 -13.64 -9.35 4.33
CA TYR A 122 -13.05 -8.54 3.28
C TYR A 122 -12.65 -9.38 2.09
N ASP A 123 -12.90 -8.88 0.88
CA ASP A 123 -12.51 -9.53 -0.37
C ASP A 123 -11.01 -9.38 -0.64
N LEU A 124 -10.43 -8.28 -0.15
CA LEU A 124 -9.00 -8.03 -0.21
C LEU A 124 -8.52 -7.43 1.11
N ILE A 125 -7.43 -7.98 1.65
CA ILE A 125 -6.69 -7.38 2.76
C ILE A 125 -5.29 -7.06 2.29
N LEU A 126 -4.93 -5.78 2.29
CA LEU A 126 -3.55 -5.33 2.15
C LEU A 126 -2.99 -4.98 3.53
N ALA A 127 -1.98 -5.73 3.98
CA ALA A 127 -1.35 -5.51 5.27
C ALA A 127 0.00 -4.79 5.12
N THR A 128 0.00 -3.49 5.38
CA THR A 128 1.21 -2.65 5.49
C THR A 128 1.76 -2.65 6.92
N ALA A 129 0.92 -2.96 7.90
CA ALA A 129 1.24 -3.25 9.30
C ALA A 129 1.02 -4.75 9.63
N GLY A 130 1.67 -5.63 8.88
CA GLY A 130 1.62 -7.09 8.95
C GLY A 130 2.28 -7.70 10.20
N TYR A 131 1.74 -7.42 11.39
CA TYR A 131 2.24 -7.93 12.68
C TYR A 131 1.44 -9.11 13.24
N ARG A 132 0.23 -9.34 12.74
CA ARG A 132 -0.64 -10.45 13.15
C ARG A 132 -0.29 -11.76 12.44
N SER A 133 -0.80 -12.87 12.95
CA SER A 133 -0.68 -14.16 12.29
C SER A 133 -1.41 -14.16 10.94
N ILE A 134 -0.86 -14.87 9.95
CA ILE A 134 -1.51 -15.09 8.66
C ILE A 134 -2.90 -15.74 8.81
N PHE A 135 -3.12 -16.50 9.88
CA PHE A 135 -4.42 -17.14 10.15
C PHE A 135 -5.49 -16.15 10.60
N ASP A 136 -5.11 -15.05 11.26
CA ASP A 136 -6.06 -14.00 11.64
C ASP A 136 -6.57 -13.26 10.40
N TYR A 137 -5.65 -12.93 9.48
CA TYR A 137 -6.03 -12.39 8.17
C TYR A 137 -6.88 -13.38 7.37
N LYS A 138 -6.49 -14.66 7.33
CA LYS A 138 -7.28 -15.70 6.67
C LYS A 138 -8.71 -15.75 7.22
N ARG A 139 -8.91 -15.58 8.53
CA ARG A 139 -10.23 -15.60 9.17
C ARG A 139 -11.08 -14.39 8.75
N ALA A 140 -10.46 -13.22 8.65
CA ALA A 140 -11.10 -11.97 8.23
C ALA A 140 -11.39 -11.89 6.72
N LEU A 141 -10.85 -12.79 5.89
CA LEU A 141 -11.17 -12.83 4.46
C LEU A 141 -12.55 -13.46 4.17
N SER A 142 -13.25 -12.91 3.19
CA SER A 142 -14.42 -13.51 2.55
C SER A 142 -14.04 -14.82 1.83
N PRO A 143 -15.01 -15.67 1.46
CA PRO A 143 -14.74 -16.78 0.55
C PRO A 143 -14.11 -16.26 -0.75
N LYS A 144 -13.02 -16.89 -1.20
CA LYS A 144 -12.19 -16.42 -2.34
C LYS A 144 -11.42 -15.11 -2.13
N GLY A 145 -11.46 -14.53 -0.93
CA GLY A 145 -10.72 -13.32 -0.62
C GLY A 145 -9.20 -13.50 -0.73
N ILE A 146 -8.50 -12.38 -0.94
CA ILE A 146 -7.07 -12.32 -1.15
C ILE A 146 -6.40 -11.53 -0.02
N TYR A 147 -5.34 -12.08 0.55
CA TYR A 147 -4.46 -11.38 1.47
C TYR A 147 -3.12 -11.11 0.80
N VAL A 148 -2.64 -9.87 0.96
CA VAL A 148 -1.34 -9.43 0.48
C VAL A 148 -0.59 -8.76 1.63
N TRP A 149 0.52 -9.37 2.05
CA TRP A 149 1.48 -8.72 2.93
C TRP A 149 2.32 -7.70 2.14
N ALA A 150 2.42 -6.47 2.63
CA ALA A 150 3.18 -5.38 2.03
C ALA A 150 4.19 -4.72 3.00
N GLY A 151 4.09 -4.99 4.30
CA GLY A 151 4.99 -4.44 5.31
C GLY A 151 4.67 -4.96 6.71
N GLY A 152 5.55 -4.70 7.67
CA GLY A 152 5.41 -5.11 9.07
C GLY A 152 6.54 -6.02 9.53
N SER A 153 6.22 -7.09 10.26
CA SER A 153 7.24 -7.98 10.85
C SER A 153 7.87 -8.94 9.84
N MET A 154 9.15 -9.30 10.05
CA MET A 154 9.82 -10.37 9.30
C MET A 154 9.12 -11.72 9.47
N ALA A 155 8.57 -12.00 10.65
CA ALA A 155 7.76 -13.20 10.89
C ALA A 155 6.47 -13.20 10.03
N GLY A 156 5.85 -12.04 9.83
CA GLY A 156 4.70 -11.87 8.95
C GLY A 156 5.04 -12.13 7.48
N LEU A 157 6.19 -11.60 7.01
CA LEU A 157 6.71 -11.88 5.68
C LEU A 157 6.98 -13.39 5.49
N PHE A 158 7.67 -14.02 6.45
CA PHE A 158 7.95 -15.45 6.39
C PHE A 158 6.67 -16.28 6.28
N GLN A 159 5.64 -15.97 7.08
CA GLN A 159 4.35 -16.63 6.97
C GLN A 159 3.72 -16.43 5.59
N ALA A 160 3.75 -15.21 5.03
CA ALA A 160 3.20 -14.93 3.71
C ALA A 160 3.91 -15.70 2.59
N VAL A 161 5.23 -15.83 2.65
CA VAL A 161 6.05 -16.52 1.65
C VAL A 161 5.89 -18.04 1.73
N PHE A 162 5.93 -18.62 2.93
CA PHE A 162 6.00 -20.07 3.10
C PHE A 162 4.64 -20.71 3.41
N LEU A 163 3.83 -20.10 4.29
CA LEU A 163 2.51 -20.63 4.63
C LEU A 163 1.43 -20.15 3.65
N GLY A 164 1.62 -19.00 3.01
CA GLY A 164 0.67 -18.43 2.05
C GLY A 164 0.32 -19.37 0.88
N PRO A 165 1.32 -19.94 0.17
CA PRO A 165 1.07 -20.91 -0.90
C PRO A 165 0.34 -22.17 -0.41
N LEU A 166 0.74 -22.74 0.74
CA LEU A 166 0.09 -23.92 1.31
C LEU A 166 -1.39 -23.67 1.65
N ILE A 167 -1.69 -22.51 2.24
CA ILE A 167 -3.06 -22.09 2.51
C ILE A 167 -3.85 -21.89 1.21
N SER A 168 -3.20 -21.34 0.18
CA SER A 168 -3.82 -21.03 -1.11
C SER A 168 -4.12 -22.26 -1.97
N MET A 169 -3.39 -23.36 -1.76
CA MET A 169 -3.61 -24.65 -2.42
C MET A 169 -4.74 -25.45 -1.79
N THR A 170 -4.94 -25.30 -0.47
CA THR A 170 -5.88 -26.12 0.32
C THR A 170 -7.27 -25.50 0.43
N GLY A 171 -7.49 -24.30 -0.10
CA GLY A 171 -8.78 -23.62 0.01
C GLY A 171 -9.02 -22.58 -1.10
N SER A 172 -10.15 -21.89 -0.99
CA SER A 172 -10.56 -20.87 -1.97
C SER A 172 -9.84 -19.52 -1.80
N LYS A 173 -9.32 -19.24 -0.61
CA LYS A 173 -8.64 -17.98 -0.27
C LYS A 173 -7.22 -17.97 -0.81
N LYS A 174 -6.74 -16.80 -1.23
CA LYS A 174 -5.35 -16.62 -1.67
C LYS A 174 -4.59 -15.76 -0.67
N MET A 175 -3.35 -16.15 -0.39
CA MET A 175 -2.51 -15.50 0.60
C MET A 175 -1.10 -15.38 0.03
N GLY A 176 -0.53 -14.18 0.06
CA GLY A 176 0.83 -13.96 -0.40
C GLY A 176 1.39 -12.63 0.07
N ASN A 177 2.41 -12.17 -0.64
CA ASN A 177 3.08 -10.92 -0.38
C ASN A 177 3.29 -10.13 -1.68
N VAL A 178 3.58 -8.85 -1.53
CA VAL A 178 4.13 -7.99 -2.57
C VAL A 178 5.53 -7.56 -2.16
N VAL A 179 6.46 -7.63 -3.10
CA VAL A 179 7.75 -6.97 -3.05
C VAL A 179 7.81 -6.17 -4.35
N PRO A 180 8.11 -4.86 -4.29
CA PRO A 180 8.18 -4.05 -5.49
C PRO A 180 9.26 -4.62 -6.41
N ALA A 181 8.85 -5.07 -7.59
CA ALA A 181 9.74 -5.72 -8.54
C ALA A 181 9.17 -5.60 -9.95
N GLY A 182 10.05 -5.30 -10.91
CA GLY A 182 9.68 -5.15 -12.32
C GLY A 182 8.73 -3.96 -12.57
N THR A 183 8.69 -3.50 -13.83
CA THR A 183 7.75 -2.49 -14.35
C THR A 183 7.59 -1.18 -13.57
N ILE A 184 8.52 -0.83 -12.66
CA ILE A 184 8.47 0.39 -11.83
C ILE A 184 8.14 1.62 -12.66
N GLN A 185 8.79 1.80 -13.81
CA GLN A 185 8.51 2.92 -14.71
C GLN A 185 7.05 2.96 -15.17
N LYS A 186 6.47 1.82 -15.59
CA LYS A 186 5.06 1.75 -16.02
C LYS A 186 4.11 1.99 -14.85
N ASP A 187 4.44 1.47 -13.67
CA ASP A 187 3.64 1.67 -12.47
C ASP A 187 3.66 3.12 -12.02
N LEU A 188 4.81 3.78 -12.10
CA LEU A 188 4.94 5.22 -11.87
C LEU A 188 4.19 6.03 -12.91
N THR A 189 4.23 5.66 -14.20
CA THR A 189 3.42 6.33 -15.23
C THR A 189 1.93 6.26 -14.91
N PHE A 190 1.43 5.09 -14.52
CA PHE A 190 0.03 4.95 -14.09
C PHE A 190 -0.27 5.81 -12.84
N LEU A 191 0.67 5.89 -11.89
CA LEU A 191 0.50 6.73 -10.71
C LEU A 191 0.52 8.23 -11.05
N VAL A 192 1.31 8.66 -12.05
CA VAL A 192 1.29 10.04 -12.56
C VAL A 192 -0.11 10.43 -13.00
N ASP A 193 -0.81 9.57 -13.76
CA ASP A 193 -2.18 9.84 -14.18
C ASP A 193 -3.13 10.04 -12.98
N LEU A 194 -2.96 9.26 -11.90
CA LEU A 194 -3.76 9.40 -10.68
C LEU A 194 -3.42 10.66 -9.87
N LEU A 195 -2.15 11.04 -9.84
CA LEU A 195 -1.65 12.24 -9.15
C LEU A 195 -2.09 13.52 -9.87
N GLU A 196 -1.99 13.55 -11.20
CA GLU A 196 -2.44 14.69 -12.02
C GLU A 196 -3.97 14.85 -11.98
N ALA A 197 -4.70 13.74 -11.94
CA ALA A 197 -6.16 13.77 -11.76
C ALA A 197 -6.60 14.10 -10.32
N GLY A 198 -5.68 14.26 -9.36
CA GLY A 198 -5.98 14.50 -7.95
C GLY A 198 -6.70 13.33 -7.26
N LYS A 199 -6.70 12.14 -7.85
CA LYS A 199 -7.30 10.92 -7.26
C LYS A 199 -6.41 10.33 -6.17
N VAL A 200 -5.12 10.63 -6.24
CA VAL A 200 -4.12 10.28 -5.23
C VAL A 200 -3.34 11.56 -4.91
N VAL A 201 -3.17 11.85 -3.63
CA VAL A 201 -2.37 12.97 -3.14
C VAL A 201 -1.44 12.44 -2.05
N PRO A 202 -0.12 12.75 -2.08
CA PRO A 202 0.79 12.34 -1.03
C PRO A 202 0.44 13.01 0.30
N VAL A 203 0.34 12.21 1.36
CA VAL A 203 0.15 12.72 2.73
C VAL A 203 1.53 12.94 3.35
N ILE A 204 1.95 14.20 3.45
CA ILE A 204 3.21 14.60 4.08
C ILE A 204 2.95 15.01 5.53
N ASP A 205 3.48 14.24 6.48
CA ASP A 205 3.47 14.62 7.90
C ASP A 205 4.48 15.74 8.18
N ARG A 206 5.73 15.57 7.70
CA ARG A 206 6.85 16.47 7.97
C ARG A 206 7.84 16.48 6.81
N ARG A 207 8.62 17.56 6.74
CA ARG A 207 9.74 17.75 5.81
C ARG A 207 10.98 18.11 6.63
N TYR A 208 12.12 17.59 6.20
CA TYR A 208 13.41 17.83 6.86
C TYR A 208 14.45 18.21 5.80
N PRO A 209 15.40 19.10 6.12
CA PRO A 209 16.57 19.31 5.27
C PRO A 209 17.48 18.08 5.31
N LEU A 210 18.31 17.90 4.28
CA LEU A 210 19.18 16.73 4.13
C LEU A 210 20.15 16.49 5.31
N GLY A 211 20.48 17.54 6.09
CA GLY A 211 21.44 17.47 7.20
C GLY A 211 20.85 17.10 8.57
N GLU A 212 19.52 16.92 8.67
CA GLU A 212 18.83 16.46 9.89
C GLU A 212 18.61 14.94 9.87
#